data_AF-A0AAW9K7G6-F1
#
_entry.id   AF-A0AAW9K7G6-F1
#
_cell.length_a   1.000
_cell.length_b   1.000
_cell.length_c   1.000
_cell.angle_alpha   90.00
_cell.angle_beta   90.00
_cell.angle_gamma   90.00
#
_symmetry.space_group_name_H-M   'P 1'
#
loop_
_entity.id
_entity.type
_entity.pdbx_description
1 polymer ?
#
loop_
_entity_poly.entity_id
_entity_poly.type
_entity_poly.pdbx_seq_one_letter_code
_entity_poly.pdbx_strand_id
1 'polypeptide(L)'
;DYPSTHNYGNEKKSVYEEDIYVGYRFFETFRPEKVQFEFGFGLSYTQFRIEPDEAKLTVSEGEQYVEIGVTVQNIGTDFAGKELVQVYCEAPQGKLGRPAKALAAFVKTTELQTGESQHLTVSIPVRSLASYDDAGVTGHPYA
;
A
#
# COMPACT_ATOMS: atom_id res chain seq x y z
N ASP A 1 -15.22 9.70 13.11
CA ASP A 1 -14.70 9.51 11.74
C ASP A 1 -14.16 8.12 11.49
N TYR A 2 -13.42 7.52 12.43
CA TYR A 2 -12.99 6.14 12.30
C TYR A 2 -14.18 5.17 12.14
N PRO A 3 -14.08 4.20 11.21
CA PRO A 3 -15.19 3.29 10.91
C PRO A 3 -15.51 2.36 12.08
N SER A 4 -14.50 1.99 12.88
CA SER A 4 -14.65 1.12 14.04
C SER A 4 -15.26 1.81 15.28
N THR A 5 -15.34 3.14 15.31
CA THR A 5 -15.83 3.88 16.50
C THR A 5 -17.21 3.45 16.94
N HIS A 6 -18.10 3.10 16.00
CA HIS A 6 -19.46 2.67 16.32
C HIS A 6 -19.52 1.36 17.12
N ASN A 7 -18.57 0.45 16.87
CA ASN A 7 -18.57 -0.91 17.41
C ASN A 7 -17.46 -1.17 18.44
N TYR A 8 -16.72 -0.14 18.83
CA TYR A 8 -15.59 -0.25 19.75
C TYR A 8 -15.98 0.11 21.19
N GLY A 9 -15.42 -0.61 22.18
CA GLY A 9 -15.54 -0.29 23.61
C GLY A 9 -16.64 -1.02 24.37
N ASN A 10 -17.26 -2.04 23.78
CA ASN A 10 -18.26 -2.88 24.45
C ASN A 10 -17.59 -4.01 25.25
N GLU A 11 -17.95 -4.16 26.53
CA GLU A 11 -17.36 -5.15 27.45
C GLU A 11 -17.68 -6.61 27.10
N LYS A 12 -18.75 -6.86 26.34
CA LYS A 12 -19.24 -8.22 26.04
C LYS A 12 -18.91 -8.66 24.62
N LYS A 13 -19.13 -7.79 23.63
CA LYS A 13 -18.96 -8.12 22.21
C LYS A 13 -18.74 -6.86 21.38
N SER A 14 -17.74 -6.90 20.51
CA SER A 14 -17.55 -5.93 19.44
C SER A 14 -17.82 -6.62 18.10
N VAL A 15 -18.67 -6.05 17.26
CA VAL A 15 -18.98 -6.57 15.92
C VAL A 15 -18.16 -5.78 14.91
N TYR A 16 -17.35 -6.47 14.10
CA TYR A 16 -16.43 -5.81 13.16
C TYR A 16 -17.19 -5.50 11.86
N GLU A 17 -18.15 -4.58 11.94
CA GLU A 17 -18.99 -4.21 10.80
C GLU A 17 -18.22 -3.44 9.72
N GLU A 18 -17.07 -2.85 10.08
CA GLU A 18 -16.18 -2.22 9.11
C GLU A 18 -15.49 -3.22 8.17
N ASP A 19 -15.50 -4.51 8.52
CA ASP A 19 -14.95 -5.60 7.72
C ASP A 19 -13.51 -5.29 7.22
N ILE A 20 -13.22 -5.43 5.92
CA ILE A 20 -11.90 -5.11 5.34
C ILE A 20 -11.60 -3.61 5.29
N TYR A 21 -12.59 -2.73 5.53
CA TYR A 21 -12.45 -1.29 5.46
C TYR A 21 -11.96 -0.73 6.81
N VAL A 22 -10.76 -1.15 7.20
CA VAL A 22 -10.08 -0.64 8.40
C VAL A 22 -9.09 0.46 8.02
N GLY A 23 -9.15 1.58 8.75
CA GLY A 23 -8.19 2.69 8.60
C GLY A 23 -8.20 3.28 7.19
N TYR A 24 -7.02 3.37 6.56
CA TYR A 24 -6.89 3.99 5.24
C TYR A 24 -7.74 3.30 4.16
N ARG A 25 -8.02 1.98 4.29
CA ARG A 25 -8.91 1.28 3.36
C ARG A 25 -10.32 1.88 3.35
N PHE A 26 -10.81 2.35 4.50
CA PHE A 26 -12.08 3.07 4.57
C PHE A 26 -11.96 4.51 4.09
N PHE A 27 -10.97 5.24 4.60
CA PHE A 27 -10.84 6.67 4.32
C PHE A 27 -10.56 6.92 2.83
N GLU A 28 -9.57 6.25 2.23
CA GLU A 28 -9.25 6.41 0.80
C GLU A 28 -10.42 5.98 -0.11
N THR A 29 -11.26 5.06 0.34
CA THR A 29 -12.38 4.53 -0.48
C THR A 29 -13.65 5.38 -0.37
N PHE A 30 -13.98 5.90 0.83
CA PHE A 30 -15.30 6.50 1.09
C PHE A 30 -15.27 7.94 1.64
N ARG A 31 -14.19 8.33 2.31
CA ARG A 31 -14.10 9.58 3.10
C ARG A 31 -12.68 10.19 3.09
N PRO A 32 -12.04 10.41 1.93
CA PRO A 32 -10.67 10.93 1.88
C PRO A 32 -10.57 12.33 2.50
N GLU A 33 -11.64 13.12 2.44
CA GLU A 33 -11.71 14.48 3.00
C GLU A 33 -11.63 14.54 4.54
N LYS A 34 -11.77 13.40 5.21
CA LYS A 34 -11.69 13.29 6.68
C LYS A 34 -10.27 13.05 7.20
N VAL A 35 -9.32 12.86 6.30
CA VAL A 35 -7.93 12.53 6.65
C VAL A 35 -7.12 13.82 6.78
N GLN A 36 -6.50 14.00 7.94
CA GLN A 36 -5.56 15.11 8.17
C GLN A 36 -4.14 14.77 7.71
N PHE A 37 -3.70 13.53 7.96
CA PHE A 37 -2.44 12.99 7.51
C PHE A 37 -2.68 11.56 7.00
N GLU A 38 -2.33 11.33 5.74
CA GLU A 38 -2.57 10.07 5.06
C GLU A 38 -1.68 8.95 5.61
N PHE A 39 -2.12 7.71 5.44
CA PHE A 39 -1.31 6.55 5.77
C PHE A 39 -0.03 6.56 4.94
N GLY A 40 1.12 6.38 5.59
CA GLY A 40 2.42 6.40 4.93
C GLY A 40 3.00 7.80 4.70
N PHE A 41 2.30 8.87 5.10
CA PHE A 41 2.83 10.23 5.03
C PHE A 41 3.99 10.43 6.02
N GLY A 42 5.05 11.09 5.55
CA GLY A 42 6.21 11.46 6.36
C GLY A 42 6.97 12.61 5.71
N LEU A 43 7.47 13.52 6.54
CA LEU A 43 8.32 14.63 6.09
C LEU A 43 9.79 14.24 6.22
N SER A 44 10.62 14.85 5.37
CA SER A 44 12.08 14.80 5.45
C SER A 44 12.65 16.23 5.44
N TYR A 45 13.86 16.39 5.95
CA TYR A 45 14.61 17.65 5.84
C TYR A 45 15.20 17.88 4.45
N THR A 46 15.18 16.85 3.59
CA THR A 46 15.53 16.96 2.17
C THR A 46 14.35 16.58 1.27
N GLN A 47 14.48 16.79 -0.03
CA GLN A 47 13.48 16.46 -1.04
C GLN A 47 13.98 15.30 -1.91
N PHE A 48 13.07 14.42 -2.32
CA PHE A 48 13.38 13.29 -3.17
C PHE A 48 12.57 13.33 -4.46
N ARG A 49 13.19 12.91 -5.56
CA ARG A 49 12.49 12.56 -6.79
C ARG A 49 12.40 11.05 -6.89
N ILE A 50 11.23 10.55 -7.24
CA ILE A 50 10.95 9.12 -7.40
C ILE A 50 10.52 8.90 -8.85
N GLU A 51 11.26 8.08 -9.58
CA GLU A 51 11.03 7.76 -10.98
C GLU A 51 10.87 6.23 -11.12
N PRO A 52 9.62 5.73 -11.28
CA PRO A 52 9.37 4.32 -11.46
C PRO A 52 9.60 3.86 -12.91
N ASP A 53 10.11 2.65 -13.06
CA ASP A 53 10.16 1.92 -14.32
C ASP A 53 8.82 1.24 -14.62
N GLU A 54 8.71 0.67 -15.82
CA GLU A 54 7.59 -0.19 -16.17
C GLU A 54 7.53 -1.45 -15.29
N ALA A 55 6.33 -1.77 -14.82
CA ALA A 55 6.07 -2.99 -14.05
C ALA A 55 6.21 -4.24 -14.92
N LYS A 56 6.86 -5.28 -14.39
CA LYS A 56 7.09 -6.54 -15.10
C LYS A 56 6.58 -7.71 -14.29
N LEU A 57 6.02 -8.71 -14.98
CA LEU A 57 5.69 -9.98 -14.35
C LEU A 57 6.91 -10.89 -14.39
N THR A 58 7.38 -11.37 -13.24
CA THR A 58 8.49 -12.32 -13.13
C THR A 58 8.03 -13.59 -12.44
N VAL A 59 8.79 -14.67 -12.63
CA VAL A 59 8.58 -15.95 -11.94
C VAL A 59 9.87 -16.31 -11.23
N SER A 60 9.79 -16.51 -9.92
CA SER A 60 10.91 -16.97 -9.10
C SER A 60 10.43 -18.09 -8.19
N GLU A 61 11.19 -19.19 -8.12
CA GLU A 61 10.87 -20.36 -7.28
C GLU A 61 9.45 -20.94 -7.51
N GLY A 62 8.89 -20.78 -8.71
CA GLY A 62 7.55 -21.24 -9.05
C GLY A 62 6.41 -20.29 -8.62
N GLU A 63 6.73 -19.13 -8.05
CA GLU A 63 5.77 -18.09 -7.69
C GLU A 63 5.84 -16.90 -8.66
N GLN A 64 4.69 -16.29 -8.96
CA GLN A 64 4.60 -15.08 -9.79
C GLN A 64 4.75 -13.82 -8.94
N TYR A 65 5.52 -12.87 -9.45
CA TYR A 65 5.73 -11.56 -8.85
C TYR A 65 5.46 -10.44 -9.85
N VAL A 66 5.00 -9.31 -9.35
CA VAL A 66 5.07 -8.02 -10.04
C VAL A 66 6.31 -7.30 -9.52
N GLU A 67 7.26 -7.03 -10.41
CA GLU A 67 8.49 -6.30 -10.11
C GLU A 67 8.45 -4.90 -10.72
N ILE A 68 8.80 -3.90 -9.91
CA ILE A 68 8.89 -2.51 -10.33
C ILE A 68 10.28 -1.98 -9.93
N GLY A 69 11.07 -1.58 -10.92
CA GLY A 69 12.29 -0.80 -10.68
C GLY A 69 11.91 0.62 -10.30
N VAL A 70 12.61 1.23 -9.36
CA VAL A 70 12.38 2.63 -8.98
C VAL A 70 13.71 3.30 -8.67
N THR A 71 13.95 4.41 -9.35
CA THR A 71 15.10 5.28 -9.07
C THR A 71 14.64 6.37 -8.11
N VAL A 72 15.31 6.45 -6.96
CA VAL A 72 15.11 7.51 -5.98
C VAL A 72 16.34 8.39 -5.94
N GLN A 73 16.17 9.69 -6.12
CA GLN A 73 17.25 10.67 -6.05
C GLN A 73 16.99 11.67 -4.93
N ASN A 74 18.01 11.93 -4.09
CA ASN A 74 18.00 13.08 -3.18
C ASN A 74 18.29 14.35 -3.99
N ILE A 75 17.29 15.19 -4.18
CA ILE A 75 17.36 16.45 -4.96
C ILE A 75 17.47 17.69 -4.08
N GLY A 76 17.50 17.55 -2.75
CA GLY A 76 17.75 18.67 -1.85
C GLY A 76 19.22 19.05 -1.76
N THR A 77 19.50 20.23 -1.22
CA THR A 77 20.82 20.88 -1.32
C THR A 77 21.75 20.65 -0.12
N ASP A 78 21.19 20.44 1.07
CA ASP A 78 21.94 20.60 2.33
C ASP A 78 21.98 19.34 3.21
N PHE A 79 21.03 18.41 3.03
CA PHE A 79 20.84 17.29 3.94
C PHE A 79 20.83 15.95 3.23
N ALA A 80 21.58 15.00 3.78
CA ALA A 80 21.41 13.59 3.48
C ALA A 80 20.08 13.07 4.06
N GLY A 81 19.53 12.00 3.48
CA GLY A 81 18.29 11.43 3.99
C GLY A 81 17.96 10.07 3.39
N LYS A 82 16.83 9.51 3.84
CA LYS A 82 16.27 8.25 3.34
C LYS A 82 14.83 8.47 2.91
N GLU A 83 14.43 7.82 1.83
CA GLU A 83 13.05 7.86 1.33
C GLU A 83 12.44 6.46 1.35
N LEU A 84 11.14 6.38 1.62
CA LEU A 84 10.39 5.13 1.66
C LEU A 84 9.39 5.10 0.50
N VAL A 85 9.69 4.29 -0.52
CA VAL A 85 8.81 4.08 -1.68
C VAL A 85 7.72 3.09 -1.30
N GLN A 86 6.46 3.44 -1.59
CA GLN A 86 5.28 2.62 -1.31
C GLN A 86 4.56 2.32 -2.61
N VAL A 87 4.22 1.06 -2.83
CA VAL A 87 3.41 0.63 -3.97
C VAL A 87 2.04 0.18 -3.48
N TYR A 88 1.00 0.75 -4.08
CA TYR A 88 -0.39 0.45 -3.77
C TYR A 88 -1.03 -0.29 -4.94
N CYS A 89 -1.87 -1.27 -4.63
CA CYS A 89 -2.71 -1.97 -5.60
C CYS A 89 -4.14 -1.43 -5.52
N GLU A 90 -4.66 -0.98 -6.67
CA GLU A 90 -6.08 -0.76 -6.90
C GLU A 90 -6.61 -1.98 -7.66
N ALA A 91 -7.34 -2.83 -6.98
CA ALA A 91 -7.87 -4.03 -7.58
C ALA A 91 -9.29 -3.79 -8.14
N PRO A 92 -9.69 -4.50 -9.20
CA PRO A 92 -11.03 -4.36 -9.75
C PRO A 92 -12.08 -4.73 -8.69
N GLN A 93 -13.16 -3.96 -8.61
CA GLN A 93 -14.20 -4.11 -7.59
C GLN A 93 -14.82 -5.51 -7.56
N GLY A 94 -14.99 -6.14 -8.72
CA GLY A 94 -15.55 -7.48 -8.84
C GLY A 94 -16.91 -7.62 -8.13
N LYS A 95 -17.17 -8.80 -7.56
CA LYS A 95 -18.39 -9.07 -6.77
C LYS A 95 -18.19 -8.95 -5.26
N LEU A 96 -16.93 -8.97 -4.81
CA LEU A 96 -16.57 -8.95 -3.38
C LEU A 96 -16.45 -7.52 -2.84
N GLY A 97 -16.27 -6.53 -3.71
CA GLY A 97 -15.89 -5.18 -3.30
C GLY A 97 -14.43 -5.13 -2.84
N ARG A 98 -13.69 -4.10 -3.25
CA ARG A 98 -12.27 -3.96 -2.87
C ARG A 98 -11.96 -2.52 -2.44
N PRO A 99 -11.04 -2.33 -1.50
CA PRO A 99 -10.56 -0.99 -1.16
C PRO A 99 -9.94 -0.31 -2.39
N ALA A 100 -10.10 1.02 -2.50
CA ALA A 100 -9.54 1.79 -3.61
C ALA A 100 -8.01 1.69 -3.68
N LYS A 101 -7.34 1.62 -2.51
CA LYS A 101 -5.90 1.39 -2.41
C LYS A 101 -5.63 0.35 -1.32
N ALA A 102 -4.75 -0.60 -1.62
CA ALA A 102 -4.16 -1.50 -0.64
C ALA A 102 -2.64 -1.50 -0.79
N LEU A 103 -1.90 -1.23 0.29
CA LEU A 103 -0.44 -1.29 0.28
C LEU A 103 0.00 -2.71 -0.11
N ALA A 104 0.74 -2.82 -1.21
CA ALA A 104 1.20 -4.08 -1.78
C ALA A 104 2.64 -4.40 -1.36
N ALA A 105 3.52 -3.40 -1.39
CA ALA A 105 4.90 -3.50 -0.92
C ALA A 105 5.48 -2.11 -0.63
N PHE A 106 6.59 -2.08 0.10
CA PHE A 106 7.37 -0.87 0.30
C PHE A 106 8.86 -1.23 0.37
N VAL A 107 9.71 -0.28 -0.02
CA VAL A 107 11.17 -0.38 0.09
C VAL A 107 11.71 0.96 0.59
N LYS A 108 12.81 0.91 1.34
CA LYS A 108 13.45 2.11 1.86
C LYS A 108 14.85 2.24 1.26
N THR A 109 15.22 3.45 0.88
CA THR A 109 16.58 3.71 0.40
C THR A 109 17.60 3.51 1.54
N THR A 110 18.86 3.32 1.16
CA THR A 110 20.00 3.68 2.01
C THR A 110 20.00 5.19 2.25
N GLU A 111 20.91 5.66 3.10
CA GLU A 111 21.11 7.10 3.22
C GLU A 111 21.70 7.62 1.91
N LEU A 112 21.04 8.61 1.33
CA LEU A 112 21.44 9.29 0.09
C LEU A 112 22.00 10.66 0.44
N GLN A 113 23.24 10.92 0.05
CA GLN A 113 23.80 12.26 0.05
C GLN A 113 23.08 13.14 -0.98
N THR A 114 23.26 14.46 -0.88
CA THR A 114 22.73 15.39 -1.90
C THR A 114 23.19 15.01 -3.30
N GLY A 115 22.25 14.89 -4.23
CA GLY A 115 22.47 14.49 -5.61
C GLY A 115 22.60 12.98 -5.84
N GLU A 116 22.74 12.18 -4.78
CA GLU A 116 22.87 10.74 -4.87
C GLU A 116 21.53 10.08 -5.26
N SER A 117 21.64 9.01 -6.05
CA SER A 117 20.52 8.19 -6.47
C SER A 117 20.73 6.74 -6.08
N GLN A 118 19.64 6.07 -5.73
CA GLN A 118 19.60 4.62 -5.59
C GLN A 118 18.48 4.05 -6.45
N HIS A 119 18.83 3.02 -7.21
CA HIS A 119 17.87 2.17 -7.90
C HIS A 119 17.47 1.00 -6.99
N LEU A 120 16.19 0.83 -6.77
CA LEU A 120 15.59 -0.21 -5.93
C LEU A 120 14.64 -1.05 -6.77
N THR A 121 14.50 -2.33 -6.42
CA THR A 121 13.47 -3.20 -7.00
C THR A 121 12.43 -3.52 -5.94
N VAL A 122 11.17 -3.28 -6.27
CA VAL A 122 10.02 -3.66 -5.44
C VAL A 122 9.41 -4.92 -6.03
N SER A 123 9.44 -6.02 -5.28
CA SER A 123 8.87 -7.30 -5.70
C SER A 123 7.60 -7.60 -4.91
N ILE A 124 6.48 -7.79 -5.61
CA ILE A 124 5.16 -8.02 -5.02
C ILE A 124 4.68 -9.42 -5.42
N PRO A 125 4.53 -10.37 -4.49
CA PRO A 125 3.95 -11.67 -4.81
C PRO A 125 2.51 -11.49 -5.33
N VAL A 126 2.17 -12.05 -6.48
CA VAL A 126 0.81 -11.91 -7.05
C VAL A 126 -0.25 -12.45 -6.07
N ARG A 127 0.08 -13.51 -5.32
CA ARG A 127 -0.79 -14.07 -4.28
C ARG A 127 -1.17 -13.07 -3.18
N SER A 128 -0.33 -12.08 -2.87
CA SER A 128 -0.64 -11.09 -1.83
C SER A 128 -1.66 -10.05 -2.29
N LEU A 129 -1.99 -10.04 -3.59
CA LEU A 129 -3.02 -9.19 -4.19
C LEU A 129 -4.40 -9.88 -4.25
N ALA A 130 -4.52 -11.13 -3.76
CA ALA A 130 -5.76 -11.89 -3.75
C ALA A 130 -6.80 -11.29 -2.78
N SER A 131 -8.05 -11.68 -2.98
CA SER A 131 -9.17 -11.43 -2.07
C SER A 131 -9.81 -12.76 -1.72
N TYR A 132 -10.28 -12.88 -0.48
CA TYR A 132 -10.92 -14.09 0.01
C TYR A 132 -12.43 -14.07 -0.29
N ASP A 133 -12.98 -15.15 -0.84
CA ASP A 133 -14.42 -15.31 -1.11
C ASP A 133 -15.08 -16.23 -0.07
N ASP A 134 -15.57 -15.63 1.02
CA ASP A 134 -16.22 -16.34 2.12
C ASP A 134 -17.65 -16.81 1.79
N ALA A 135 -18.32 -16.12 0.87
CA ALA A 135 -19.70 -16.37 0.47
C ALA A 135 -19.84 -17.22 -0.81
N GLY A 136 -18.75 -17.49 -1.53
CA GLY A 136 -18.73 -18.23 -2.78
C GLY A 136 -19.31 -17.48 -3.98
N VAL A 137 -19.43 -16.15 -3.90
CA VAL A 137 -20.10 -15.33 -4.92
C VAL A 137 -19.32 -15.23 -6.23
N THR A 138 -18.01 -15.50 -6.17
CA THR A 138 -17.10 -15.53 -7.33
C THR A 138 -17.03 -16.91 -7.98
N GLY A 139 -17.60 -17.94 -7.36
CA GLY A 139 -17.50 -19.34 -7.82
C GLY A 139 -16.28 -20.08 -7.26
N HIS A 140 -15.48 -19.43 -6.40
CA HIS A 140 -14.34 -20.00 -5.70
C HIS A 140 -14.52 -19.89 -4.17
N PRO A 141 -15.45 -20.65 -3.58
CA PRO A 141 -15.76 -20.54 -2.16
C PRO A 141 -14.55 -20.92 -1.29
N TYR A 142 -14.28 -20.10 -0.27
CA TYR A 142 -13.19 -20.26 0.71
C TYR A 142 -11.78 -20.21 0.12
N ALA A 143 -11.62 -19.57 -1.06
CA ALA A 143 -10.36 -19.32 -1.71
C ALA A 143 -9.91 -17.87 -1.53
#